data_AF-A0A7I7SJB7-F1
#
_entry.id   AF-A0A7I7SJB7-F1
#
_cell.length_a   1.000
_cell.length_b   1.000
_cell.length_c   1.000
_cell.angle_alpha   90.00
_cell.angle_beta   90.00
_cell.angle_gamma   90.00
#
_symmetry.space_group_name_H-M   'P 1'
#
loop_
_entity.id
_entity.type
_entity.pdbx_description
1 polymer ?
#
loop_
_entity_poly.entity_id
_entity_poly.type
_entity_poly.pdbx_seq_one_letter_code
_entity_poly.pdbx_strand_id
1 'polypeptide(L)'
;MTETDTPTADRHKDLHSEHGALRGEHPGRSRDPLIRVADIAWLEFDKPDLVRAEAFSRAFGFSVAVSDPAQLWLRGTDAGAPCVSLRRGTRTRFAGVAFRAADEVDVVRLADKTGAPVRPLPEVLGGVVVELTDPTGNAVKVVGGLHDLPALPTQAPQVLNTGRDVPRVNATQRPLRTPARVQRLGHLVLQTTTYLATLNWYLETLGMIVSDFLFFPGQRQRGPAMSFIRCDRGSTPTDHHTLALALGPANRYVHSAYQVSDLDALAAGGEYLRERGYFRSWGIGRHIQGSQLFDYWRDPDGFLVEHFTDGDMFDSSVEPGWAPFTATGLAQWGPPVSKDFLGTDLQQTPQQVRSIVAALRSRNEFDINRLIGLLKMVSS
;
A
#
# COMPACT_ATOMS: atom_id res chain seq x y z
N MET A 1 -32.53 27.24 32.58
CA MET A 1 -32.31 26.97 31.15
C MET A 1 -31.25 25.89 31.07
N THR A 2 -31.69 24.66 30.86
CA THR A 2 -30.81 23.50 30.65
C THR A 2 -30.46 23.46 29.18
N GLU A 3 -29.21 23.81 28.84
CA GLU A 3 -28.65 23.55 27.51
C GLU A 3 -28.60 22.05 27.29
N THR A 4 -29.40 21.57 26.34
CA THR A 4 -29.31 20.22 25.81
C THR A 4 -28.04 20.13 24.98
N ASP A 5 -27.02 19.51 25.58
CA ASP A 5 -25.81 19.08 24.91
C ASP A 5 -26.22 18.19 23.73
N THR A 6 -26.04 18.69 22.51
CA THR A 6 -26.32 17.90 21.31
C THR A 6 -25.17 16.91 21.21
N PRO A 7 -25.39 15.58 21.28
CA PRO A 7 -24.28 14.65 21.20
C PRO A 7 -23.55 14.89 19.89
N THR A 8 -22.26 15.22 19.97
CA THR A 8 -21.36 15.21 18.81
C THR A 8 -21.50 13.85 18.16
N ALA A 9 -22.22 13.79 17.04
CA ALA A 9 -22.38 12.57 16.28
C ALA A 9 -20.98 12.16 15.81
N ASP A 10 -20.43 11.14 16.45
CA ASP A 10 -19.16 10.55 16.04
C ASP A 10 -19.35 10.01 14.62
N ARG A 11 -18.75 10.72 13.65
CA ARG A 11 -18.78 10.31 12.24
C ARG A 11 -17.95 9.03 12.01
N HIS A 12 -17.27 8.53 13.03
CA HIS A 12 -16.45 7.34 12.99
C HIS A 12 -17.10 6.10 13.64
N LYS A 13 -18.32 6.23 14.17
CA LYS A 13 -19.11 5.08 14.60
C LYS A 13 -19.44 4.18 13.39
N ASP A 14 -19.36 2.85 13.56
CA ASP A 14 -19.62 1.82 12.53
C ASP A 14 -18.58 1.68 11.39
N LEU A 15 -17.38 2.25 11.49
CA LEU A 15 -16.35 2.16 10.43
C LEU A 15 -15.58 0.83 10.37
N HIS A 16 -15.58 0.06 11.46
CA HIS A 16 -15.38 -1.38 11.41
C HIS A 16 -16.75 -1.99 11.70
N SER A 17 -17.37 -2.64 10.71
CA SER A 17 -18.72 -3.22 10.87
C SER A 17 -18.84 -3.98 12.19
N GLU A 18 -19.62 -3.43 13.13
CA GLU A 18 -20.01 -4.07 14.39
C GLU A 18 -20.70 -5.43 14.14
N HIS A 19 -21.07 -5.71 12.89
CA HIS A 19 -21.78 -6.92 12.45
C HIS A 19 -20.90 -7.94 11.69
N GLY A 20 -19.60 -7.66 11.49
CA GLY A 20 -18.71 -8.55 10.72
C GLY A 20 -19.26 -8.93 9.34
N ALA A 21 -18.88 -10.11 8.85
CA ALA A 21 -19.41 -10.69 7.61
C ALA A 21 -20.82 -11.27 7.79
N LEU A 22 -21.70 -11.05 6.81
CA LEU A 22 -23.02 -11.69 6.72
C LEU A 22 -22.91 -13.09 6.10
N ARG A 23 -23.92 -13.93 6.35
CA ARG A 23 -23.97 -15.28 5.76
C ARG A 23 -23.91 -15.21 4.23
N GLY A 24 -22.91 -15.88 3.65
CA GLY A 24 -22.71 -15.93 2.20
C GLY A 24 -21.82 -14.81 1.64
N GLU A 25 -21.36 -13.87 2.48
CA GLU A 25 -20.32 -12.93 2.09
C GLU A 25 -18.95 -13.60 1.95
N HIS A 26 -18.04 -12.93 1.27
CA HIS A 26 -16.72 -13.45 0.97
C HIS A 26 -15.94 -13.72 2.26
N PRO A 27 -15.30 -14.89 2.43
CA PRO A 27 -14.63 -15.25 3.69
C PRO A 27 -13.33 -14.49 3.93
N GLY A 28 -12.78 -13.85 2.90
CA GLY A 28 -11.52 -13.08 3.01
C GLY A 28 -10.28 -13.93 3.23
N ARG A 29 -10.36 -15.25 3.10
CA ARG A 29 -9.22 -16.17 3.19
C ARG A 29 -9.50 -17.45 2.40
N SER A 30 -8.45 -18.06 1.85
CA SER A 30 -8.51 -19.41 1.29
C SER A 30 -8.37 -20.46 2.40
N ARG A 31 -9.04 -21.61 2.24
CA ARG A 31 -8.89 -22.75 3.18
C ARG A 31 -7.61 -23.54 2.96
N ASP A 32 -7.14 -23.58 1.71
CA ASP A 32 -6.00 -24.39 1.28
C ASP A 32 -5.20 -23.61 0.22
N PRO A 33 -4.46 -22.56 0.63
CA PRO A 33 -3.63 -21.81 -0.30
C PRO A 33 -2.40 -22.62 -0.72
N LEU A 34 -1.89 -22.37 -1.94
CA LEU A 34 -0.72 -23.10 -2.46
C LEU A 34 0.52 -22.92 -1.57
N ILE A 35 0.75 -21.68 -1.13
CA ILE A 35 1.83 -21.27 -0.23
C ILE A 35 1.36 -20.12 0.67
N ARG A 36 2.22 -19.70 1.60
CA ARG A 36 2.05 -18.44 2.34
C ARG A 36 3.24 -17.54 2.13
N VAL A 37 3.00 -16.26 1.89
CA VAL A 37 4.05 -15.24 1.84
C VAL A 37 4.21 -14.58 3.22
N ALA A 38 5.44 -14.28 3.61
CA ALA A 38 5.76 -13.65 4.89
C ALA A 38 5.69 -12.12 4.85
N ASP A 39 6.00 -11.51 3.70
CA ASP A 39 5.97 -10.07 3.52
C ASP A 39 6.07 -9.68 2.04
N ILE A 40 5.84 -8.41 1.72
CA ILE A 40 6.27 -7.82 0.44
C ILE A 40 7.78 -7.62 0.46
N ALA A 41 8.45 -7.99 -0.63
CA ALA A 41 9.90 -7.92 -0.74
C ALA A 41 10.34 -6.63 -1.45
N TRP A 42 9.85 -6.36 -2.66
CA TRP A 42 10.12 -5.10 -3.37
C TRP A 42 9.11 -4.85 -4.48
N LEU A 43 9.12 -3.62 -4.99
CA LEU A 43 8.38 -3.21 -6.17
C LEU A 43 9.31 -2.98 -7.36
N GLU A 44 8.83 -3.23 -8.58
CA GLU A 44 9.60 -3.01 -9.80
C GLU A 44 8.93 -1.94 -10.66
N PHE A 45 9.73 -0.97 -11.10
CA PHE A 45 9.28 0.08 -12.01
C PHE A 45 10.29 0.30 -13.13
N ASP A 46 9.78 0.71 -14.28
CA ASP A 46 10.63 1.25 -15.34
C ASP A 46 10.51 2.77 -15.37
N LYS A 47 11.64 3.45 -15.59
CA LYS A 47 11.79 4.91 -15.51
C LYS A 47 12.60 5.45 -16.69
N PRO A 48 12.18 6.55 -17.32
CA PRO A 48 12.93 7.16 -18.43
C PRO A 48 14.23 7.84 -17.96
N ASP A 49 14.23 8.36 -16.73
CA ASP A 49 15.35 9.09 -16.14
C ASP A 49 15.65 8.57 -14.73
N LEU A 50 16.65 7.67 -14.65
CA LEU A 50 17.09 7.11 -13.37
C LEU A 50 17.82 8.13 -12.49
N VAL A 51 18.41 9.17 -13.06
CA VAL A 51 19.10 10.21 -12.29
C VAL A 51 18.08 11.05 -11.53
N ARG A 52 17.01 11.47 -12.22
CA ARG A 52 15.90 12.21 -11.60
C ARG A 52 15.15 11.34 -10.60
N ALA A 53 14.96 10.06 -10.90
CA ALA A 53 14.36 9.11 -9.97
C ALA A 53 15.22 8.95 -8.70
N GLU A 54 16.54 8.73 -8.83
CA GLU A 54 17.45 8.61 -7.69
C GLU A 54 17.44 9.87 -6.82
N ALA A 55 17.47 11.06 -7.43
CA ALA A 55 17.41 12.32 -6.70
C ALA A 55 16.15 12.43 -5.82
N PHE A 56 14.98 12.09 -6.38
CA PHE A 56 13.74 12.02 -5.61
C PHE A 56 13.80 10.95 -4.53
N SER A 57 14.25 9.73 -4.85
CA SER A 57 14.31 8.62 -3.90
C SER A 57 15.17 8.95 -2.68
N ARG A 58 16.31 9.62 -2.88
CA ARG A 58 17.15 10.10 -1.77
C ARG A 58 16.45 11.19 -0.95
N ALA A 59 15.75 12.12 -1.60
CA ALA A 59 15.01 13.16 -0.91
C ALA A 59 13.81 12.62 -0.14
N PHE A 60 13.15 11.59 -0.67
CA PHE A 60 12.06 10.85 -0.05
C PHE A 60 12.55 9.95 1.10
N GLY A 61 13.85 9.65 1.16
CA GLY A 61 14.48 9.01 2.31
C GLY A 61 14.92 7.56 2.12
N PHE A 62 14.98 7.07 0.87
CA PHE A 62 15.61 5.80 0.56
C PHE A 62 17.13 5.88 0.62
N SER A 63 17.74 4.75 0.97
CA SER A 63 19.14 4.48 0.67
C SER A 63 19.27 3.78 -0.68
N VAL A 64 20.37 4.03 -1.38
CA VAL A 64 20.67 3.41 -2.68
C VAL A 64 21.64 2.26 -2.45
N ALA A 65 21.19 1.03 -2.73
CA ALA A 65 22.00 -0.18 -2.60
C ALA A 65 22.85 -0.45 -3.85
N VAL A 66 22.27 -0.22 -5.03
CA VAL A 66 22.95 -0.33 -6.33
C VAL A 66 22.53 0.87 -7.16
N SER A 67 23.47 1.51 -7.83
CA SER A 67 23.20 2.54 -8.85
C SER A 67 24.15 2.33 -10.02
N ASP A 68 23.59 2.01 -11.17
CA ASP A 68 24.28 1.91 -12.45
C ASP A 68 23.43 2.54 -13.56
N PRO A 69 23.97 2.72 -14.79
CA PRO A 69 23.24 3.39 -15.88
C PRO A 69 21.95 2.68 -16.35
N ALA A 70 21.74 1.41 -15.98
CA ALA A 70 20.61 0.58 -16.39
C ALA A 70 19.61 0.32 -15.26
N GLN A 71 20.03 0.35 -14.00
CA GLN A 71 19.17 0.07 -12.84
C GLN A 71 19.57 0.82 -11.56
N LEU A 72 18.58 0.99 -10.69
CA LEU A 72 18.71 1.53 -9.35
C LEU A 72 17.99 0.58 -8.37
N TRP A 73 18.69 0.13 -7.32
CA TRP A 73 18.08 -0.58 -6.22
C TRP A 73 18.00 0.32 -4.99
N LEU A 74 16.78 0.51 -4.51
CA LEU A 74 16.46 1.29 -3.32
C LEU A 74 16.14 0.36 -2.17
N ARG A 75 16.60 0.74 -0.98
CA ARG A 75 16.34 -0.01 0.25
C ARG A 75 16.04 0.91 1.42
N GLY A 76 15.35 0.34 2.40
CA GLY A 76 15.13 0.95 3.69
C GLY A 76 16.32 0.77 4.63
N THR A 77 16.19 1.34 5.83
CA THR A 77 17.20 1.27 6.88
C THR A 77 17.17 -0.04 7.66
N ASP A 78 16.07 -0.78 7.63
CA ASP A 78 16.00 -2.10 8.26
C ASP A 78 16.90 -3.11 7.56
N ALA A 79 17.30 -4.15 8.29
CA ALA A 79 18.04 -5.28 7.73
C ALA A 79 17.19 -6.03 6.69
N GLY A 80 17.84 -6.53 5.64
CA GLY A 80 17.19 -7.36 4.62
C GLY A 80 16.06 -6.67 3.82
N ALA A 81 15.97 -5.34 3.83
CA ALA A 81 14.84 -4.58 3.28
C ALA A 81 15.14 -3.89 1.94
N PRO A 82 15.33 -4.60 0.80
CA PRO A 82 15.13 -3.97 -0.49
C PRO A 82 13.69 -3.43 -0.53
N CYS A 83 13.45 -2.36 -1.27
CA CYS A 83 12.14 -1.75 -1.34
C CYS A 83 11.69 -1.59 -2.79
N VAL A 84 12.60 -1.11 -3.64
CA VAL A 84 12.25 -0.79 -5.02
C VAL A 84 13.41 -1.09 -5.95
N SER A 85 13.11 -1.74 -7.08
CA SER A 85 13.99 -1.84 -8.24
C SER A 85 13.46 -0.90 -9.33
N LEU A 86 14.30 0.05 -9.75
CA LEU A 86 14.02 0.88 -10.91
C LEU A 86 14.92 0.44 -12.06
N ARG A 87 14.34 0.24 -13.24
CA ARG A 87 15.11 -0.03 -14.47
C ARG A 87 14.93 1.10 -15.46
N ARG A 88 15.95 1.33 -16.28
CA ARG A 88 15.84 2.27 -17.38
C ARG A 88 14.84 1.75 -18.41
N GLY A 89 13.84 2.55 -18.73
CA GLY A 89 12.83 2.26 -19.74
C GLY A 89 12.55 3.45 -20.64
N THR A 90 11.72 3.28 -21.66
CA THR A 90 11.31 4.39 -22.55
C THR A 90 10.15 5.20 -21.98
N ARG A 91 9.43 4.66 -20.99
CA ARG A 91 8.29 5.28 -20.32
C ARG A 91 8.19 4.80 -18.88
N THR A 92 7.59 5.63 -18.04
CA THR A 92 7.27 5.25 -16.67
C THR A 92 6.19 4.17 -16.65
N ARG A 93 6.45 3.05 -15.96
CA ARG A 93 5.42 2.03 -15.67
C ARG A 93 5.74 1.25 -14.40
N PHE A 94 4.71 0.76 -13.74
CA PHE A 94 4.83 -0.33 -12.77
C PHE A 94 5.06 -1.63 -13.55
N ALA A 95 6.09 -2.38 -13.17
CA ALA A 95 6.54 -3.58 -13.87
C ALA A 95 6.19 -4.86 -13.10
N GLY A 96 6.04 -4.80 -11.78
CA GLY A 96 5.66 -5.95 -10.98
C GLY A 96 5.94 -5.78 -9.49
N VAL A 97 5.59 -6.81 -8.72
CA VAL A 97 5.80 -6.90 -7.27
C VAL A 97 6.49 -8.21 -6.94
N ALA A 98 7.36 -8.20 -5.94
CA ALA A 98 7.92 -9.40 -5.34
C ALA A 98 7.43 -9.57 -3.89
N PHE A 99 7.09 -10.79 -3.52
CA PHE A 99 6.75 -11.21 -2.17
C PHE A 99 7.77 -12.22 -1.66
N ARG A 100 8.12 -12.14 -0.38
CA ARG A 100 8.99 -13.13 0.27
C ARG A 100 8.16 -14.32 0.71
N ALA A 101 8.54 -15.52 0.29
CA ALA A 101 7.93 -16.76 0.77
C ALA A 101 8.13 -16.89 2.29
N ALA A 102 7.18 -17.54 2.98
CA ALA A 102 7.34 -17.83 4.41
C ALA A 102 8.43 -18.88 4.67
N ASP A 103 8.63 -19.80 3.72
CA ASP A 103 9.68 -20.80 3.69
C ASP A 103 10.29 -20.87 2.28
N GLU A 104 11.58 -21.13 2.17
CA GLU A 104 12.24 -21.27 0.86
C GLU A 104 11.66 -22.42 0.04
N VAL A 105 11.22 -23.50 0.69
CA VAL A 105 10.59 -24.64 0.02
C VAL A 105 9.28 -24.25 -0.67
N ASP A 106 8.62 -23.18 -0.22
CA ASP A 106 7.39 -22.70 -0.83
C ASP A 106 7.64 -22.12 -2.23
N VAL A 107 8.84 -21.60 -2.51
CA VAL A 107 9.18 -21.16 -3.88
C VAL A 107 9.16 -22.34 -4.84
N VAL A 108 9.75 -23.47 -4.44
CA VAL A 108 9.77 -24.71 -5.23
C VAL A 108 8.36 -25.31 -5.33
N ARG A 109 7.61 -25.36 -4.22
CA ARG A 109 6.21 -25.83 -4.23
C ARG A 109 5.35 -25.02 -5.20
N LEU A 110 5.50 -23.71 -5.20
CA LEU A 110 4.77 -22.83 -6.11
C LEU A 110 5.15 -23.10 -7.57
N ALA A 111 6.44 -23.30 -7.85
CA ALA A 111 6.94 -23.69 -9.16
C ALA A 111 6.27 -24.98 -9.66
N ASP A 112 6.27 -26.03 -8.84
CA ASP A 112 5.71 -27.34 -9.17
C ASP A 112 4.20 -27.26 -9.44
N LYS A 113 3.47 -26.47 -8.65
CA LYS A 113 2.02 -26.32 -8.79
C LYS A 113 1.59 -25.48 -9.99
N THR A 114 2.44 -24.56 -10.43
CA THR A 114 2.12 -23.61 -11.51
C THR A 114 2.81 -23.94 -12.83
N GLY A 115 3.82 -24.81 -12.81
CA GLY A 115 4.69 -25.11 -13.96
C GLY A 115 5.67 -23.97 -14.29
N ALA A 116 5.77 -22.93 -13.45
CA ALA A 116 6.70 -21.83 -13.65
C ALA A 116 8.13 -22.25 -13.26
N PRO A 117 9.16 -21.81 -14.01
CA PRO A 117 10.54 -22.18 -13.70
C PRO A 117 11.07 -21.41 -12.47
N VAL A 118 11.79 -22.12 -11.60
CA VAL A 118 12.63 -21.48 -10.57
C VAL A 118 13.89 -20.91 -11.24
N ARG A 119 14.22 -19.66 -10.93
CA ARG A 119 15.42 -18.98 -11.44
C ARG A 119 16.26 -18.44 -10.28
N PRO A 120 17.59 -18.44 -10.40
CA PRO A 120 18.43 -17.72 -9.43
C PRO A 120 18.21 -16.21 -9.57
N LEU A 121 18.24 -15.51 -8.45
CA LEU A 121 18.30 -14.05 -8.41
C LEU A 121 19.75 -13.56 -8.61
N PRO A 122 19.96 -12.27 -8.95
CA PRO A 122 21.30 -11.69 -8.97
C PRO A 122 22.04 -11.89 -7.65
N GLU A 123 23.35 -12.11 -7.71
CA GLU A 123 24.22 -12.40 -6.55
C GLU A 123 24.08 -11.38 -5.42
N VAL A 124 23.85 -10.10 -5.74
CA VAL A 124 23.65 -9.05 -4.74
C VAL A 124 22.42 -9.27 -3.85
N LEU A 125 21.38 -9.92 -4.37
CA LEU A 125 20.17 -10.27 -3.63
C LEU A 125 20.25 -11.67 -3.04
N GLY A 126 20.95 -12.59 -3.71
CA GLY A 126 20.96 -14.01 -3.35
C GLY A 126 19.59 -14.68 -3.57
N GLY A 127 19.58 -16.01 -3.50
CA GLY A 127 18.36 -16.79 -3.49
C GLY A 127 17.73 -17.06 -4.87
N VAL A 128 16.46 -17.43 -4.83
CA VAL A 128 15.69 -17.91 -5.98
C VAL A 128 14.35 -17.21 -6.10
N VAL A 129 13.80 -17.22 -7.32
CA VAL A 129 12.51 -16.61 -7.65
C VAL A 129 11.67 -17.52 -8.55
N VAL A 130 10.36 -17.48 -8.33
CA VAL A 130 9.33 -17.88 -9.29
C VAL A 130 8.53 -16.64 -9.69
N GLU A 131 8.27 -16.48 -10.98
CA GLU A 131 7.47 -15.38 -11.51
C GLU A 131 6.16 -15.92 -12.10
N LEU A 132 5.05 -15.37 -11.62
CA LEU A 132 3.69 -15.64 -12.07
C LEU A 132 3.08 -14.36 -12.65
N THR A 133 1.90 -14.52 -13.26
CA THR A 133 1.08 -13.39 -13.74
C THR A 133 -0.25 -13.42 -13.01
N ASP A 134 -0.62 -12.33 -12.36
CA ASP A 134 -1.93 -12.21 -11.72
C ASP A 134 -3.06 -12.03 -12.78
N PRO A 135 -4.34 -12.16 -12.39
CA PRO A 135 -5.46 -12.00 -13.33
C PRO A 135 -5.56 -10.63 -14.01
N THR A 136 -4.82 -9.63 -13.55
CA THR A 136 -4.77 -8.28 -14.12
C THR A 136 -3.67 -8.13 -15.17
N GLY A 137 -2.77 -9.11 -15.25
CA GLY A 137 -1.59 -9.10 -16.12
C GLY A 137 -0.31 -8.59 -15.46
N ASN A 138 -0.29 -8.36 -14.14
CA ASN A 138 0.93 -7.93 -13.46
C ASN A 138 1.87 -9.11 -13.21
N ALA A 139 3.17 -8.87 -13.34
CA ALA A 139 4.18 -9.81 -12.88
C ALA A 139 4.21 -9.85 -11.34
N VAL A 140 4.06 -11.05 -10.78
CA VAL A 140 4.13 -11.32 -9.35
C VAL A 140 5.23 -12.34 -9.09
N LYS A 141 6.27 -11.91 -8.38
CA LYS A 141 7.41 -12.73 -8.02
C LYS A 141 7.25 -13.26 -6.60
N VAL A 142 7.65 -14.51 -6.37
CA VAL A 142 7.80 -15.09 -5.05
C VAL A 142 9.25 -15.53 -4.88
N VAL A 143 9.88 -15.05 -3.80
CA VAL A 143 11.33 -15.17 -3.60
C VAL A 143 11.67 -15.81 -2.26
N GLY A 144 12.80 -16.50 -2.20
CA GLY A 144 13.31 -17.17 -1.00
C GLY A 144 14.84 -17.31 -1.05
N GLY A 145 15.49 -17.47 0.10
CA GLY A 145 16.94 -17.58 0.20
C GLY A 145 17.70 -16.29 -0.06
N LEU A 146 17.06 -15.14 0.18
CA LEU A 146 17.68 -13.83 -0.01
C LEU A 146 18.83 -13.63 1.00
N HIS A 147 19.85 -12.89 0.59
CA HIS A 147 20.89 -12.40 1.48
C HIS A 147 20.32 -11.40 2.49
N ASP A 148 20.68 -11.57 3.76
CA ASP A 148 20.38 -10.59 4.81
C ASP A 148 21.32 -9.39 4.67
N LEU A 149 20.82 -8.33 4.05
CA LEU A 149 21.55 -7.07 3.97
C LEU A 149 21.64 -6.44 5.38
N PRO A 150 22.80 -5.89 5.79
CA PRO A 150 22.95 -5.29 7.12
C PRO A 150 22.04 -4.08 7.28
N ALA A 151 21.58 -3.82 8.51
CA ALA A 151 20.84 -2.62 8.84
C ALA A 151 21.69 -1.36 8.57
N LEU A 152 21.04 -0.28 8.15
CA LEU A 152 21.64 1.02 7.96
C LEU A 152 21.30 1.94 9.13
N PRO A 153 21.99 3.09 9.30
CA PRO A 153 21.64 4.04 10.35
C PRO A 153 20.18 4.49 10.27
N THR A 154 19.41 4.18 11.32
CA THR A 154 17.98 4.52 11.41
C THR A 154 17.77 5.97 11.85
N GLN A 155 16.53 6.44 11.74
CA GLN A 155 16.07 7.67 12.39
C GLN A 155 15.36 7.25 13.68
N ALA A 156 15.88 7.66 14.84
CA ALA A 156 15.29 7.29 16.12
C ALA A 156 13.94 8.01 16.33
N PRO A 157 12.90 7.30 16.81
CA PRO A 157 11.66 7.94 17.23
C PRO A 157 11.91 8.99 18.33
N GLN A 158 11.15 10.07 18.29
CA GLN A 158 11.18 11.12 19.29
C GLN A 158 10.56 10.64 20.61
N VAL A 159 11.16 11.06 21.72
CA VAL A 159 10.57 10.85 23.04
C VAL A 159 9.49 11.90 23.28
N LEU A 160 8.24 11.47 23.32
CA LEU A 160 7.09 12.36 23.49
C LEU A 160 6.77 12.59 24.98
N ASN A 161 6.32 13.81 25.30
CA ASN A 161 5.57 14.06 26.52
C ASN A 161 4.08 13.83 26.21
N THR A 162 3.39 12.98 26.96
CA THR A 162 2.01 12.55 26.72
C THR A 162 1.12 12.79 27.93
N GLY A 163 0.25 13.80 27.86
CA GLY A 163 -0.65 14.15 28.96
C GLY A 163 0.11 14.51 30.24
N ARG A 164 0.06 13.61 31.25
CA ARG A 164 0.77 13.78 32.53
C ARG A 164 2.15 13.10 32.56
N ASP A 165 2.48 12.28 31.57
CA ASP A 165 3.79 11.66 31.44
C ASP A 165 4.74 12.63 30.70
N VAL A 166 5.75 13.12 31.41
CA VAL A 166 6.63 14.20 30.93
C VAL A 166 8.11 13.81 31.07
N PRO A 167 8.58 12.75 30.39
CA PRO A 167 9.95 12.26 30.52
C PRO A 167 11.00 13.29 30.07
N ARG A 168 10.65 14.25 29.20
CA ARG A 168 11.56 15.32 28.77
C ARG A 168 11.60 16.50 29.73
N VAL A 169 12.24 16.34 30.89
CA VAL A 169 12.51 17.45 31.83
C VAL A 169 13.76 18.22 31.39
N ASN A 170 13.65 19.55 31.30
CA ASN A 170 14.73 20.45 30.86
C ASN A 170 15.33 20.13 29.46
N ALA A 171 14.62 19.37 28.63
CA ALA A 171 15.04 18.97 27.29
C ALA A 171 14.05 19.45 26.22
N THR A 172 14.55 20.05 25.14
CA THR A 172 13.73 20.53 24.02
C THR A 172 13.74 19.55 22.86
N GLN A 173 12.64 19.49 22.10
CA GLN A 173 12.50 18.68 20.89
C GLN A 173 12.41 19.61 19.67
N ARG A 174 13.29 19.41 18.68
CA ARG A 174 13.37 20.21 17.44
C ARG A 174 13.72 19.29 16.27
N PRO A 175 12.74 18.55 15.71
CA PRO A 175 12.97 17.66 14.58
C PRO A 175 13.60 18.40 13.40
N LEU A 176 14.66 17.85 12.84
CA LEU A 176 15.33 18.45 11.68
C LEU A 176 14.50 18.20 10.42
N ARG A 177 14.37 19.25 9.59
CA ARG A 177 13.83 19.12 8.23
C ARG A 177 14.88 18.45 7.35
N THR A 178 14.85 17.12 7.35
CA THR A 178 15.77 16.24 6.61
C THR A 178 14.95 15.10 5.99
N PRO A 179 15.48 14.32 5.04
CA PRO A 179 14.73 13.18 4.50
C PRO A 179 14.22 12.27 5.63
N ALA A 180 12.92 11.98 5.65
CA ALA A 180 12.35 11.00 6.57
C ALA A 180 12.89 9.62 6.18
N ARG A 181 13.77 9.04 7.01
CA ARG A 181 14.47 7.80 6.62
C ARG A 181 13.48 6.65 6.51
N VAL A 182 13.35 6.10 5.31
CA VAL A 182 12.53 4.91 5.07
C VAL A 182 13.14 3.73 5.84
N GLN A 183 12.34 3.06 6.64
CA GLN A 183 12.69 1.85 7.38
C GLN A 183 12.53 0.61 6.49
N ARG A 184 11.36 0.49 5.84
CA ARG A 184 10.99 -0.63 4.96
C ARG A 184 9.85 -0.26 4.01
N LEU A 185 9.60 -1.12 3.02
CA LEU A 185 8.36 -1.13 2.24
C LEU A 185 7.25 -1.73 3.12
N GLY A 186 6.09 -1.08 3.17
CA GLY A 186 4.93 -1.58 3.90
C GLY A 186 3.92 -2.24 2.96
N HIS A 187 3.39 -1.47 2.02
CA HIS A 187 2.31 -1.98 1.19
C HIS A 187 2.27 -1.41 -0.23
N LEU A 188 1.51 -2.11 -1.08
CA LEU A 188 1.20 -1.76 -2.46
C LEU A 188 -0.32 -1.63 -2.63
N VAL A 189 -0.77 -0.60 -3.35
CA VAL A 189 -2.18 -0.46 -3.73
C VAL A 189 -2.33 -0.51 -5.24
N LEU A 190 -3.18 -1.41 -5.70
CA LEU A 190 -3.51 -1.60 -7.11
C LEU A 190 -4.99 -1.36 -7.36
N GLN A 191 -5.29 -0.85 -8.54
CA GLN A 191 -6.64 -0.80 -9.08
C GLN A 191 -6.75 -1.83 -10.20
N THR A 192 -7.90 -2.49 -10.30
CA THR A 192 -8.17 -3.50 -11.34
C THR A 192 -9.64 -3.50 -11.78
N THR A 193 -9.87 -3.96 -13.00
CA THR A 193 -11.21 -4.21 -13.56
C THR A 193 -11.73 -5.62 -13.21
N THR A 194 -10.90 -6.50 -12.67
CA THR A 194 -11.18 -7.91 -12.32
C THR A 194 -10.89 -8.16 -10.84
N TYR A 195 -11.46 -7.33 -9.98
CA TYR A 195 -11.13 -7.24 -8.56
C TYR A 195 -11.29 -8.54 -7.77
N LEU A 196 -12.45 -9.20 -7.80
CA LEU A 196 -12.68 -10.45 -7.06
C LEU A 196 -11.82 -11.59 -7.60
N ALA A 197 -11.70 -11.71 -8.93
CA ALA A 197 -10.81 -12.70 -9.52
C ALA A 197 -9.35 -12.50 -9.07
N THR A 198 -8.90 -11.24 -9.04
CA THR A 198 -7.55 -10.88 -8.60
C THR A 198 -7.36 -11.14 -7.11
N LEU A 199 -8.30 -10.69 -6.27
CA LEU A 199 -8.29 -10.95 -4.83
C LEU A 199 -8.14 -12.44 -4.55
N ASN A 200 -9.02 -13.26 -5.13
CA ASN A 200 -9.02 -14.71 -4.89
C ASN A 200 -7.72 -15.35 -5.34
N TRP A 201 -7.13 -14.89 -6.45
CA TRP A 201 -5.81 -15.35 -6.85
C TRP A 201 -4.74 -15.09 -5.78
N TYR A 202 -4.71 -13.90 -5.15
CA TYR A 202 -3.76 -13.62 -4.06
C TYR A 202 -4.05 -14.46 -2.79
N LEU A 203 -5.33 -14.67 -2.44
CA LEU A 203 -5.72 -15.48 -1.29
C LEU A 203 -5.40 -16.97 -1.50
N GLU A 204 -5.65 -17.50 -2.70
CA GLU A 204 -5.48 -18.92 -3.04
C GLU A 204 -4.03 -19.25 -3.41
N THR A 205 -3.31 -18.35 -4.06
CA THR A 205 -1.94 -18.60 -4.52
C THR A 205 -0.92 -18.26 -3.43
N LEU A 206 -1.07 -17.11 -2.77
CA LEU A 206 -0.08 -16.58 -1.83
C LEU A 206 -0.51 -16.68 -0.37
N GLY A 207 -1.70 -17.22 -0.09
CA GLY A 207 -2.19 -17.45 1.28
C GLY A 207 -2.39 -16.17 2.09
N MET A 208 -2.55 -15.03 1.41
CA MET A 208 -2.87 -13.77 2.07
C MET A 208 -4.31 -13.81 2.61
N ILE A 209 -4.64 -12.92 3.55
CA ILE A 209 -5.97 -12.83 4.17
C ILE A 209 -6.42 -11.37 4.31
N VAL A 210 -7.72 -11.13 4.27
CA VAL A 210 -8.31 -9.79 4.29
C VAL A 210 -8.45 -9.28 5.72
N SER A 211 -8.08 -8.02 5.93
CA SER A 211 -8.29 -7.28 7.18
C SER A 211 -9.56 -6.45 7.12
N ASP A 212 -9.81 -5.76 6.00
CA ASP A 212 -11.04 -5.01 5.78
C ASP A 212 -11.53 -5.14 4.33
N PHE A 213 -12.83 -5.29 4.18
CA PHE A 213 -13.57 -5.15 2.93
C PHE A 213 -14.30 -3.82 2.89
N LEU A 214 -14.16 -3.08 1.78
CA LEU A 214 -15.00 -1.93 1.50
C LEU A 214 -15.96 -2.21 0.35
N PHE A 215 -17.19 -1.73 0.45
CA PHE A 215 -18.20 -1.82 -0.61
C PHE A 215 -18.72 -0.43 -0.98
N PHE A 216 -19.06 -0.21 -2.25
CA PHE A 216 -19.65 1.08 -2.63
C PHE A 216 -20.96 1.35 -1.87
N PRO A 217 -21.27 2.61 -1.51
CA PRO A 217 -22.48 2.95 -0.76
C PRO A 217 -23.77 2.40 -1.41
N GLY A 218 -24.55 1.64 -0.63
CA GLY A 218 -25.77 0.97 -1.09
C GLY A 218 -25.53 -0.27 -1.97
N GLN A 219 -24.31 -0.80 -2.01
CA GLN A 219 -23.93 -1.95 -2.85
C GLN A 219 -23.31 -3.13 -2.09
N ARG A 220 -23.47 -3.22 -0.75
CA ARG A 220 -22.93 -4.35 0.04
C ARG A 220 -23.33 -5.72 -0.52
N GLN A 221 -24.59 -5.86 -0.92
CA GLN A 221 -25.16 -7.06 -1.55
C GLN A 221 -24.50 -7.47 -2.87
N ARG A 222 -23.77 -6.55 -3.53
CA ARG A 222 -22.99 -6.86 -4.74
C ARG A 222 -21.59 -7.37 -4.39
N GLY A 223 -21.26 -7.46 -3.11
CA GLY A 223 -19.93 -7.76 -2.62
C GLY A 223 -18.99 -6.56 -2.63
N PRO A 224 -17.78 -6.76 -2.10
CA PRO A 224 -16.80 -5.70 -1.91
C PRO A 224 -16.32 -5.12 -3.24
N ALA A 225 -15.82 -3.90 -3.16
CA ALA A 225 -15.17 -3.14 -4.23
C ALA A 225 -13.74 -2.74 -3.87
N MET A 226 -13.31 -2.94 -2.62
CA MET A 226 -11.91 -2.80 -2.21
C MET A 226 -11.60 -3.77 -1.06
N SER A 227 -10.35 -4.21 -0.97
CA SER A 227 -9.83 -4.99 0.17
C SER A 227 -8.50 -4.44 0.65
N PHE A 228 -8.30 -4.44 1.96
CA PHE A 228 -7.01 -4.35 2.63
C PHE A 228 -6.58 -5.76 3.03
N ILE A 229 -5.42 -6.21 2.56
CA ILE A 229 -5.02 -7.62 2.56
C ILE A 229 -3.66 -7.74 3.24
N ARG A 230 -3.58 -8.55 4.29
CA ARG A 230 -2.35 -8.84 5.06
C ARG A 230 -1.78 -10.22 4.75
N CYS A 231 -0.53 -10.43 5.10
CA CYS A 231 0.10 -11.74 5.09
C CYS A 231 -0.42 -12.62 6.24
N ASP A 232 -0.71 -13.90 6.00
CA ASP A 232 -1.08 -14.83 7.08
C ASP A 232 0.17 -15.53 7.65
N ARG A 233 0.61 -15.05 8.82
CA ARG A 233 1.71 -15.66 9.59
C ARG A 233 1.23 -16.37 10.86
N GLY A 234 -0.03 -16.82 10.87
CA GLY A 234 -0.65 -17.43 12.04
C GLY A 234 -0.76 -16.44 13.19
N SER A 235 -0.23 -16.81 14.37
CA SER A 235 -0.24 -15.97 15.56
C SER A 235 0.80 -14.85 15.56
N THR A 236 1.65 -14.75 14.53
CA THR A 236 2.61 -13.64 14.42
C THR A 236 1.92 -12.44 13.78
N PRO A 237 1.81 -11.29 14.46
CA PRO A 237 1.18 -10.11 13.88
C PRO A 237 1.93 -9.61 12.64
N THR A 238 1.17 -9.17 11.64
CA THR A 238 1.65 -8.48 10.44
C THR A 238 0.96 -7.13 10.31
N ASP A 239 1.46 -6.28 9.42
CA ASP A 239 0.78 -5.04 9.06
C ASP A 239 -0.70 -5.30 8.73
N HIS A 240 -1.55 -4.34 9.06
CA HIS A 240 -2.96 -4.32 8.69
C HIS A 240 -3.17 -4.72 7.22
N HIS A 241 -2.27 -4.28 6.34
CA HIS A 241 -2.22 -4.71 4.97
C HIS A 241 -0.82 -4.57 4.40
N THR A 242 -0.50 -5.50 3.52
CA THR A 242 0.69 -5.52 2.66
C THR A 242 0.28 -5.27 1.20
N LEU A 243 -0.98 -5.59 0.86
CA LEU A 243 -1.60 -5.32 -0.44
C LEU A 243 -2.98 -4.71 -0.22
N ALA A 244 -3.33 -3.70 -1.02
CA ALA A 244 -4.73 -3.31 -1.17
C ALA A 244 -5.15 -3.36 -2.64
N LEU A 245 -6.37 -3.84 -2.89
CA LEU A 245 -6.93 -3.97 -4.22
C LEU A 245 -8.23 -3.19 -4.29
N ALA A 246 -8.37 -2.32 -5.29
CA ALA A 246 -9.60 -1.57 -5.54
C ALA A 246 -10.17 -1.89 -6.92
N LEU A 247 -11.48 -2.08 -7.00
CA LEU A 247 -12.23 -2.16 -8.25
C LEU A 247 -12.30 -0.78 -8.88
N GLY A 248 -11.86 -0.67 -10.13
CA GLY A 248 -11.93 0.57 -10.89
C GLY A 248 -11.88 0.36 -12.39
N PRO A 249 -11.92 1.44 -13.18
CA PRO A 249 -12.06 1.38 -14.63
C PRO A 249 -10.77 1.01 -15.39
N ALA A 250 -9.68 0.67 -14.70
CA ALA A 250 -8.41 0.32 -15.31
C ALA A 250 -7.54 -0.50 -14.36
N ASN A 251 -6.69 -1.35 -14.94
CA ASN A 251 -5.61 -2.01 -14.21
C ASN A 251 -4.44 -1.02 -14.10
N ARG A 252 -4.08 -0.61 -12.87
CA ARG A 252 -2.99 0.34 -12.63
C ARG A 252 -2.44 0.26 -11.21
N TYR A 253 -1.19 0.67 -11.09
CA TYR A 253 -0.62 1.12 -9.82
C TYR A 253 -1.37 2.35 -9.30
N VAL A 254 -1.74 2.34 -8.02
CA VAL A 254 -2.33 3.49 -7.32
C VAL A 254 -1.26 4.19 -6.50
N HIS A 255 -0.70 3.50 -5.50
CA HIS A 255 0.43 3.97 -4.71
C HIS A 255 1.18 2.82 -4.03
N SER A 256 2.29 3.15 -3.39
CA SER A 256 3.03 2.28 -2.48
C SER A 256 3.52 3.08 -1.28
N ALA A 257 3.58 2.44 -0.12
CA ALA A 257 3.89 3.11 1.13
C ALA A 257 5.13 2.56 1.82
N TYR A 258 5.85 3.47 2.47
CA TYR A 258 7.15 3.21 3.06
C TYR A 258 7.18 3.72 4.49
N GLN A 259 7.56 2.83 5.42
CA GLN A 259 7.50 3.14 6.84
C GLN A 259 8.57 4.16 7.21
N VAL A 260 8.23 5.14 8.03
CA VAL A 260 9.16 6.07 8.69
C VAL A 260 8.99 5.97 10.21
N SER A 261 9.91 6.58 10.97
CA SER A 261 10.04 6.31 12.40
C SER A 261 8.86 6.77 13.27
N ASP A 262 8.31 7.94 12.98
CA ASP A 262 7.25 8.57 13.79
C ASP A 262 6.61 9.77 13.05
N LEU A 263 5.61 10.38 13.69
CA LEU A 263 4.89 11.55 13.17
C LEU A 263 5.82 12.75 12.90
N ASP A 264 6.82 12.97 13.76
CA ASP A 264 7.73 14.10 13.62
C ASP A 264 8.70 13.93 12.44
N ALA A 265 9.19 12.71 12.20
CA ALA A 265 9.97 12.39 11.00
C ALA A 265 9.12 12.58 9.74
N LEU A 266 7.88 12.10 9.75
CA LEU A 266 6.92 12.27 8.66
C LEU A 266 6.64 13.75 8.40
N ALA A 267 6.36 14.55 9.43
CA ALA A 267 6.08 15.98 9.29
C ALA A 267 7.29 16.80 8.85
N ALA A 268 8.43 16.65 9.53
CA ALA A 268 9.64 17.41 9.21
C ALA A 268 10.24 17.00 7.86
N GLY A 269 10.16 15.71 7.50
CA GLY A 269 10.55 15.20 6.19
C GLY A 269 9.65 15.72 5.07
N GLY A 270 8.34 15.84 5.33
CA GLY A 270 7.43 16.47 4.39
C GLY A 270 7.75 17.95 4.14
N GLU A 271 8.14 18.71 5.17
CA GLU A 271 8.62 20.09 4.99
C GLU A 271 9.90 20.14 4.15
N TYR A 272 10.84 19.22 4.38
CA TYR A 272 12.07 19.08 3.59
C TYR A 272 11.79 18.79 2.10
N LEU A 273 10.80 17.95 1.80
CA LEU A 273 10.37 17.65 0.43
C LEU A 273 9.74 18.89 -0.23
N ARG A 274 8.89 19.62 0.50
CA ARG A 274 8.26 20.86 -0.01
C ARG A 274 9.28 21.95 -0.32
N GLU A 275 10.28 22.13 0.54
CA GLU A 275 11.39 23.09 0.33
C GLU A 275 12.21 22.79 -0.94
N ARG A 276 12.16 21.56 -1.43
CA ARG A 276 12.81 21.11 -2.69
C ARG A 276 11.87 21.14 -3.90
N GLY A 277 10.64 21.62 -3.72
CA GLY A 277 9.66 21.73 -4.80
C GLY A 277 8.98 20.42 -5.18
N TYR A 278 9.08 19.37 -4.34
CA TYR A 278 8.27 18.18 -4.56
C TYR A 278 6.80 18.44 -4.21
N PHE A 279 5.90 17.67 -4.82
CA PHE A 279 4.47 17.89 -4.74
C PHE A 279 3.80 16.94 -3.74
N ARG A 280 3.24 17.50 -2.66
CA ARG A 280 2.38 16.78 -1.73
C ARG A 280 1.00 16.62 -2.34
N SER A 281 0.58 15.37 -2.51
CA SER A 281 -0.75 15.02 -3.02
C SER A 281 -1.81 15.15 -1.93
N TRP A 282 -1.57 14.57 -0.74
CA TRP A 282 -2.51 14.58 0.38
C TRP A 282 -1.79 14.28 1.70
N GLY A 283 -2.23 14.87 2.80
CA GLY A 283 -1.62 14.67 4.12
C GLY A 283 -1.24 15.98 4.81
N ILE A 284 -0.87 15.94 6.09
CA ILE A 284 -0.76 14.73 6.93
C ILE A 284 -2.13 14.36 7.50
N GLY A 285 -2.42 13.07 7.63
CA GLY A 285 -3.63 12.60 8.30
C GLY A 285 -3.46 11.22 8.92
N ARG A 286 -4.56 10.68 9.43
CA ARG A 286 -4.66 9.30 9.93
C ARG A 286 -5.76 8.55 9.19
N HIS A 287 -5.44 7.38 8.67
CA HIS A 287 -6.40 6.51 7.99
C HIS A 287 -7.40 5.90 8.95
N ILE A 288 -8.61 5.61 8.45
CA ILE A 288 -9.58 4.80 9.19
C ILE A 288 -9.11 3.34 9.19
N GLN A 289 -8.93 2.73 8.01
CA GLN A 289 -8.44 1.35 7.92
C GLN A 289 -6.96 1.27 8.29
N GLY A 290 -6.65 0.38 9.25
CA GLY A 290 -5.30 0.14 9.76
C GLY A 290 -4.69 1.30 10.55
N SER A 291 -5.46 2.34 10.87
CA SER A 291 -5.10 3.47 11.73
C SER A 291 -3.79 4.22 11.40
N GLN A 292 -3.13 3.93 10.27
CA GLN A 292 -1.80 4.47 9.99
C GLN A 292 -1.83 5.98 9.74
N LEU A 293 -0.78 6.67 10.20
CA LEU A 293 -0.49 8.04 9.80
C LEU A 293 0.04 8.04 8.36
N PHE A 294 -0.33 9.04 7.56
CA PHE A 294 0.04 9.13 6.14
C PHE A 294 0.54 10.52 5.72
N ASP A 295 1.47 10.56 4.75
CA ASP A 295 1.83 11.73 3.93
C ASP A 295 2.12 11.29 2.49
N TYR A 296 1.27 11.68 1.54
CA TYR A 296 1.33 11.26 0.14
C TYR A 296 2.04 12.29 -0.75
N TRP A 297 2.96 11.81 -1.58
CA TRP A 297 3.78 12.61 -2.48
C TRP A 297 3.74 12.06 -3.90
N ARG A 298 3.84 12.95 -4.90
CA ARG A 298 4.08 12.55 -6.28
C ARG A 298 5.59 12.48 -6.51
N ASP A 299 6.03 11.35 -7.05
CA ASP A 299 7.36 11.26 -7.65
C ASP A 299 7.44 12.13 -8.93
N PRO A 300 8.65 12.33 -9.49
CA PRO A 300 8.82 13.24 -10.62
C PRO A 300 8.09 12.82 -11.91
N ASP A 301 7.63 11.57 -12.01
CA ASP A 301 6.86 11.06 -13.15
C ASP A 301 5.36 10.86 -12.81
N GLY A 302 4.93 11.31 -11.64
CA GLY A 302 3.53 11.32 -11.22
C GLY A 302 3.06 10.06 -10.48
N PHE A 303 3.93 9.09 -10.15
CA PHE A 303 3.53 8.00 -9.26
C PHE A 303 3.35 8.51 -7.84
N LEU A 304 2.31 8.01 -7.19
CA LEU A 304 1.97 8.37 -5.82
C LEU A 304 2.73 7.46 -4.87
N VAL A 305 3.47 8.03 -3.94
CA VAL A 305 4.17 7.30 -2.88
C VAL A 305 3.77 7.87 -1.53
N GLU A 306 3.78 7.02 -0.51
CA GLU A 306 3.32 7.37 0.83
C GLU A 306 4.44 7.16 1.85
N HIS A 307 4.62 8.11 2.75
CA HIS A 307 5.24 7.85 4.04
C HIS A 307 4.17 7.45 5.03
N PHE A 308 4.37 6.34 5.74
CA PHE A 308 3.46 5.91 6.79
C PHE A 308 4.18 5.58 8.10
N THR A 309 3.45 5.62 9.21
CA THR A 309 3.90 5.15 10.53
C THR A 309 2.68 4.86 11.40
N ASP A 310 2.87 4.14 12.51
CA ASP A 310 1.82 3.92 13.53
C ASP A 310 0.57 3.21 12.96
N GLY A 311 0.80 2.16 12.17
CA GLY A 311 -0.26 1.30 11.62
C GLY A 311 -0.57 0.10 12.51
N ASP A 312 -1.81 -0.36 12.44
CA ASP A 312 -2.28 -1.52 13.20
C ASP A 312 -1.58 -2.82 12.75
N MET A 313 -1.37 -3.72 13.72
CA MET A 313 -0.77 -5.03 13.48
C MET A 313 -1.76 -6.13 13.87
N PHE A 314 -2.11 -7.00 12.93
CA PHE A 314 -3.08 -8.09 13.12
C PHE A 314 -2.45 -9.46 12.91
N ASP A 315 -2.86 -10.43 13.72
CA ASP A 315 -2.58 -11.84 13.48
C ASP A 315 -3.69 -12.50 12.64
N SER A 316 -3.68 -13.83 12.51
CA SER A 316 -4.67 -14.57 11.73
C SER A 316 -6.05 -14.71 12.39
N SER A 317 -6.18 -14.35 13.67
CA SER A 317 -7.42 -14.51 14.46
C SER A 317 -8.44 -13.40 14.22
N VAL A 318 -7.99 -12.24 13.77
CA VAL A 318 -8.86 -11.11 13.44
C VAL A 318 -9.63 -11.40 12.15
N GLU A 319 -10.96 -11.42 12.24
CA GLU A 319 -11.84 -11.58 11.09
C GLU A 319 -11.97 -10.28 10.29
N PRO A 320 -12.25 -10.34 8.96
CA PRO A 320 -12.35 -9.14 8.14
C PRO A 320 -13.45 -8.19 8.60
N GLY A 321 -13.10 -6.91 8.75
CA GLY A 321 -14.06 -5.83 8.87
C GLY A 321 -14.78 -5.56 7.55
N TRP A 322 -15.96 -4.93 7.61
CA TRP A 322 -16.74 -4.52 6.44
C TRP A 322 -17.15 -3.07 6.60
N ALA A 323 -16.99 -2.22 5.58
CA ALA A 323 -17.41 -0.82 5.68
C ALA A 323 -17.81 -0.21 4.33
N PRO A 324 -18.62 0.86 4.32
CA PRO A 324 -18.86 1.65 3.13
C PRO A 324 -17.57 2.30 2.61
N PHE A 325 -17.35 2.25 1.30
CA PHE A 325 -16.26 2.97 0.64
C PHE A 325 -16.70 4.41 0.33
N THR A 326 -16.34 5.36 1.18
CA THR A 326 -16.63 6.80 1.01
C THR A 326 -15.33 7.61 1.07
N ALA A 327 -15.31 8.82 0.47
CA ALA A 327 -14.11 9.66 0.53
C ALA A 327 -13.88 10.22 1.94
N THR A 328 -14.95 10.58 2.66
CA THR A 328 -14.90 10.88 4.10
C THR A 328 -14.47 9.69 4.97
N GLY A 329 -14.71 8.46 4.50
CA GLY A 329 -14.31 7.22 5.16
C GLY A 329 -12.84 6.84 4.96
N LEU A 330 -12.03 7.65 4.28
CA LEU A 330 -10.61 7.39 4.08
C LEU A 330 -9.74 7.81 5.28
N ALA A 331 -10.13 8.84 6.03
CA ALA A 331 -9.32 9.38 7.11
C ALA A 331 -10.15 9.72 8.37
N GLN A 332 -9.57 9.43 9.54
CA GLN A 332 -10.12 9.82 10.84
C GLN A 332 -9.99 11.33 11.03
N TRP A 333 -8.81 11.86 10.70
CA TRP A 333 -8.50 13.28 10.70
C TRP A 333 -7.40 13.59 9.69
N GLY A 334 -7.32 14.85 9.28
CA GLY A 334 -6.42 15.33 8.25
C GLY A 334 -7.10 16.38 7.36
N PRO A 335 -6.40 16.94 6.37
CA PRO A 335 -7.06 17.78 5.38
C PRO A 335 -8.07 16.95 4.57
N PRO A 336 -9.11 17.58 4.00
CA PRO A 336 -9.97 16.93 3.03
C PRO A 336 -9.15 16.26 1.93
N VAL A 337 -9.60 15.10 1.46
CA VAL A 337 -8.91 14.37 0.38
C VAL A 337 -8.77 15.27 -0.85
N SER A 338 -7.57 15.29 -1.44
CA SER A 338 -7.29 16.16 -2.58
C SER A 338 -7.86 15.58 -3.87
N LYS A 339 -8.12 16.45 -4.84
CA LYS A 339 -8.50 16.03 -6.20
C LYS A 339 -7.38 15.24 -6.88
N ASP A 340 -6.12 15.60 -6.62
CA ASP A 340 -4.97 14.87 -7.17
C ASP A 340 -4.94 13.42 -6.64
N PHE A 341 -5.18 13.21 -5.35
CA PHE A 341 -5.23 11.88 -4.75
C PHE A 341 -6.37 11.04 -5.34
N LEU A 342 -7.58 11.61 -5.44
CA LEU A 342 -8.73 10.95 -6.07
C LEU A 342 -8.57 10.76 -7.59
N GLY A 343 -7.55 11.38 -8.19
CA GLY A 343 -7.36 11.46 -9.63
C GLY A 343 -8.40 12.32 -10.35
N THR A 344 -9.25 13.07 -9.66
CA THR A 344 -10.34 13.85 -10.26
C THR A 344 -9.91 15.21 -10.81
N ASP A 345 -8.61 15.41 -11.02
CA ASP A 345 -8.08 16.63 -11.62
C ASP A 345 -8.38 16.70 -13.13
N LEU A 346 -8.58 17.93 -13.63
CA LEU A 346 -8.93 18.22 -15.02
C LEU A 346 -7.90 17.68 -16.01
N GLN A 347 -6.62 17.63 -15.61
CA GLN A 347 -5.53 17.12 -16.45
C GLN A 347 -5.63 15.62 -16.71
N GLN A 348 -6.18 14.84 -15.78
CA GLN A 348 -6.30 13.38 -15.89
C GLN A 348 -7.63 12.94 -16.53
N THR A 349 -8.59 13.87 -16.68
CA THR A 349 -9.96 13.60 -17.10
C THR A 349 -10.07 12.87 -18.45
N PRO A 350 -9.33 13.23 -19.53
CA PRO A 350 -9.48 12.55 -20.82
C PRO A 350 -9.08 11.07 -20.79
N GLN A 351 -7.97 10.76 -20.10
CA GLN A 351 -7.51 9.38 -19.98
C GLN A 351 -8.47 8.55 -19.13
N GLN A 352 -9.00 9.14 -18.05
CA GLN A 352 -9.98 8.47 -17.21
C GLN A 352 -11.29 8.18 -17.93
N VAL A 353 -11.82 9.13 -18.70
CA VAL A 353 -13.02 8.90 -19.53
C VAL A 353 -12.78 7.75 -20.52
N ARG A 354 -11.61 7.72 -21.18
CA ARG A 354 -11.25 6.61 -22.07
C ARG A 354 -11.21 5.27 -21.33
N SER A 355 -10.60 5.22 -20.14
CA SER A 355 -10.57 4.01 -19.30
C SER A 355 -11.98 3.55 -18.91
N ILE A 356 -12.85 4.47 -18.48
CA ILE A 356 -14.24 4.16 -18.12
C ILE A 356 -14.98 3.57 -19.32
N VAL A 357 -14.90 4.22 -20.49
CA VAL A 357 -15.56 3.73 -21.71
C VAL A 357 -15.02 2.36 -22.12
N ALA A 358 -13.70 2.14 -22.05
CA ALA A 358 -13.09 0.87 -22.36
C ALA A 358 -13.52 -0.24 -21.39
N ALA A 359 -13.55 0.05 -20.09
CA ALA A 359 -13.98 -0.90 -19.05
C ALA A 359 -15.45 -1.31 -19.25
N LEU A 360 -16.34 -0.34 -19.46
CA LEU A 360 -17.78 -0.61 -19.66
C LEU A 360 -18.09 -1.41 -20.94
N ARG A 361 -17.20 -1.36 -21.95
CA ARG A 361 -17.34 -2.14 -23.20
C ARG A 361 -16.76 -3.54 -23.11
N SER A 362 -15.93 -3.80 -22.11
CA SER A 362 -15.21 -5.07 -21.95
C SER A 362 -15.97 -5.99 -20.99
N ARG A 363 -15.81 -7.31 -21.13
CA ARG A 363 -16.34 -8.25 -20.13
C ARG A 363 -15.40 -8.29 -18.93
N ASN A 364 -15.77 -7.61 -17.85
CA ASN A 364 -15.03 -7.54 -16.59
C ASN A 364 -16.01 -7.28 -15.42
N GLU A 365 -15.49 -6.96 -14.24
CA GLU A 365 -16.28 -6.72 -13.02
C GLU A 365 -16.71 -5.25 -12.83
N PHE A 366 -16.25 -4.34 -13.70
CA PHE A 366 -16.56 -2.91 -13.67
C PHE A 366 -17.72 -2.56 -14.62
N ASP A 367 -18.95 -2.69 -14.12
CA ASP A 367 -20.17 -2.37 -14.87
C ASP A 367 -20.70 -0.94 -14.58
N ILE A 368 -21.81 -0.57 -15.23
CA ILE A 368 -22.45 0.75 -15.08
C ILE A 368 -22.87 1.04 -13.62
N ASN A 369 -23.24 0.01 -12.87
CA ASN A 369 -23.66 0.17 -11.48
C ASN A 369 -22.45 0.41 -10.57
N ARG A 370 -21.32 -0.26 -10.85
CA ARG A 370 -20.04 -0.02 -10.17
C ARG A 370 -19.52 1.38 -10.49
N LEU A 371 -19.70 1.90 -11.71
CA LEU A 371 -19.43 3.30 -12.01
C LEU A 371 -20.28 4.26 -11.17
N ILE A 372 -21.59 4.01 -11.03
CA ILE A 372 -22.46 4.82 -10.16
C ILE A 372 -21.98 4.79 -8.70
N GLY A 373 -21.56 3.60 -8.23
CA GLY A 373 -21.01 3.42 -6.88
C GLY A 373 -19.71 4.22 -6.68
N LEU A 374 -18.80 4.16 -7.67
CA LEU A 374 -17.56 4.93 -7.67
C LEU A 374 -17.83 6.45 -7.64
N LEU A 375 -18.77 6.95 -8.44
CA LEU A 375 -19.14 8.37 -8.43
C LEU A 375 -19.72 8.81 -7.09
N LYS A 376 -20.55 7.96 -6.46
CA LYS A 376 -21.06 8.22 -5.10
C LYS A 376 -19.94 8.31 -4.08
N MET A 377 -18.98 7.38 -4.11
CA MET A 377 -17.80 7.39 -3.22
C MET A 377 -17.04 8.72 -3.33
N VAL A 378 -16.76 9.17 -4.55
CA VAL A 378 -16.04 10.43 -4.81
C VAL A 378 -16.79 11.66 -4.29
N SER A 379 -18.12 11.61 -4.25
CA SER A 379 -18.97 12.71 -3.79
C SER A 379 -19.32 12.69 -2.29
N SER A 380 -18.90 11.64 -1.55
CA SER A 380 -19.38 11.33 -0.19
C SER A 380 -18.38 11.57 0.94
#